data_AF-E9CZ58-F1
#
_entry.id   AF-E9CZ58-F1
#
_cell.length_a   1.000
_cell.length_b   1.000
_cell.length_c   1.000
_cell.angle_alpha   90.00
_cell.angle_beta   90.00
_cell.angle_gamma   90.00
#
_symmetry.space_group_name_H-M   'P 1'
#
loop_
_entity.id
_entity.type
_entity.pdbx_description
1 polymer ?
#
loop_
_entity_poly.entity_id
_entity_poly.type
_entity_poly.pdbx_seq_one_letter_code
_entity_poly.pdbx_strand_id
1 'polypeptide(L)'
;MASDANASPVPEVASIASPINLVLLSLFVVVVYMQFRPKAPVTLPKDQAPVVFRTFKPTTLIEFNGQDNKPVYLAVRGKVFDVSPGRNFYGPVIRNPFAAFPI
;
A
#
# COMPACT_ATOMS: atom_id res chain seq x y z
N MET A 1 -4.49 -51.90 70.18
CA MET A 1 -5.41 -50.85 69.67
C MET A 1 -4.58 -49.63 69.36
N ALA A 2 -4.59 -48.99 68.19
CA ALA A 2 -5.50 -49.11 67.06
C ALA A 2 -4.71 -48.85 65.76
N SER A 3 -5.15 -49.56 64.72
CA SER A 3 -4.74 -49.46 63.34
C SER A 3 -5.43 -48.28 62.64
N ASP A 4 -4.87 -47.93 61.47
CA ASP A 4 -5.54 -47.28 60.32
C ASP A 4 -5.83 -45.77 60.43
N ALA A 5 -5.66 -44.93 59.41
CA ALA A 5 -5.43 -45.18 57.99
C ALA A 5 -4.71 -43.97 57.36
N ASN A 6 -3.83 -44.30 56.42
CA ASN A 6 -3.38 -43.43 55.35
C ASN A 6 -4.61 -42.80 54.65
N ALA A 7 -4.86 -41.50 54.88
CA ALA A 7 -5.93 -40.78 54.22
C ALA A 7 -5.57 -40.63 52.73
N SER A 8 -6.25 -41.38 51.87
CA SER A 8 -6.12 -41.21 50.41
C SER A 8 -6.58 -39.81 50.02
N PRO A 9 -5.90 -39.11 49.11
CA PRO A 9 -6.33 -37.80 48.64
C PRO A 9 -7.70 -37.94 47.98
N VAL A 10 -8.70 -37.29 48.54
CA VAL A 10 -10.05 -37.25 47.98
C VAL A 10 -9.95 -36.53 46.63
N PRO A 11 -10.42 -37.13 45.52
CA PRO A 11 -10.36 -36.46 44.23
C PRO A 11 -11.25 -35.22 44.30
N GLU A 12 -10.62 -34.05 44.31
CA GLU A 12 -11.29 -32.77 44.12
C GLU A 12 -11.87 -32.78 42.71
N VAL A 13 -13.18 -33.02 42.61
CA VAL A 13 -13.89 -32.99 41.33
C VAL A 13 -13.85 -31.54 40.88
N ALA A 14 -12.86 -31.19 40.06
CA ALA A 14 -12.74 -29.87 39.47
C ALA A 14 -14.10 -29.52 38.85
N SER A 15 -14.79 -28.55 39.45
CA SER A 15 -16.14 -28.22 39.05
C SER A 15 -16.10 -27.71 37.62
N ILE A 16 -16.47 -28.59 36.70
CA ILE A 16 -16.31 -28.44 35.25
C ILE A 16 -17.01 -27.16 34.78
N ALA A 17 -18.09 -26.78 35.48
CA ALA A 17 -18.90 -25.58 35.28
C ALA A 17 -18.65 -24.48 36.35
N SER A 18 -17.41 -24.34 36.83
CA SER A 18 -17.04 -23.18 37.66
C SER A 18 -17.09 -21.87 36.85
N PRO A 19 -17.40 -20.72 37.47
CA PRO A 19 -17.42 -19.43 36.78
C PRO A 19 -16.10 -19.11 36.06
N ILE A 20 -14.97 -19.53 36.62
CA ILE A 20 -13.65 -19.37 36.03
C ILE A 20 -13.50 -20.17 34.72
N ASN A 21 -14.01 -21.40 34.66
CA ASN A 21 -13.95 -22.23 33.45
C ASN A 21 -14.81 -21.65 32.32
N LEU A 22 -15.93 -21.01 32.63
CA LEU A 22 -16.76 -20.32 31.62
C LEU A 22 -16.04 -19.11 31.02
N VAL A 23 -15.34 -18.34 31.86
CA VAL A 23 -14.50 -17.22 31.39
C VAL A 23 -13.36 -17.73 30.51
N LEU A 24 -12.69 -18.80 30.93
CA LEU A 24 -11.62 -19.45 30.15
C LEU A 24 -12.13 -20.02 28.82
N LEU A 25 -13.29 -20.68 28.82
CA LEU A 25 -13.93 -21.22 27.62
C LEU A 25 -14.31 -20.09 26.65
N SER A 26 -14.91 -19.01 27.16
CA SER A 26 -15.25 -17.82 26.37
C SER A 26 -14.01 -17.20 25.73
N LEU A 27 -12.94 -17.00 26.52
CA LEU A 27 -11.67 -16.48 26.03
C LEU A 27 -11.07 -17.40 24.95
N PHE A 28 -11.10 -18.72 25.18
CA PHE A 28 -10.61 -19.71 24.23
C PHE A 28 -11.37 -19.63 22.89
N VAL A 29 -12.69 -19.57 22.92
CA VAL A 29 -13.53 -19.41 21.71
C VAL A 29 -13.20 -18.10 20.98
N VAL A 30 -13.01 -16.99 21.70
CA VAL A 30 -12.65 -15.70 21.10
C VAL A 30 -11.28 -15.75 20.42
N VAL A 31 -10.27 -16.33 21.07
CA VAL A 31 -8.92 -16.47 20.50
C VAL A 31 -8.96 -17.34 19.25
N VAL A 32 -9.64 -18.48 19.30
CA VAL A 32 -9.85 -19.37 18.16
C VAL A 32 -10.54 -18.62 17.02
N TYR A 33 -11.61 -17.89 17.32
CA TYR A 33 -12.33 -17.09 16.35
C TYR A 33 -11.44 -16.01 15.70
N MET A 34 -10.62 -15.32 16.49
CA MET A 34 -9.69 -14.31 15.98
C MET A 34 -8.57 -14.92 15.13
N GLN A 35 -8.14 -16.15 15.44
CA GLN A 35 -7.11 -16.86 14.67
C GLN A 35 -7.63 -17.33 13.29
N PHE A 36 -8.90 -17.71 13.21
CA PHE A 36 -9.54 -18.14 11.96
C PHE A 36 -10.07 -16.98 11.10
N ARG A 37 -9.94 -15.73 11.54
CA ARG A 37 -10.26 -14.55 10.71
C ARG A 37 -9.09 -14.27 9.75
N PRO A 38 -9.24 -14.50 8.43
CA PRO A 38 -8.19 -14.17 7.48
C PRO A 38 -7.95 -12.65 7.48
N LYS A 39 -6.68 -12.24 7.62
CA LYS A 39 -6.30 -10.84 7.41
C LYS A 39 -6.46 -10.51 5.93
N ALA A 40 -7.05 -9.36 5.61
CA ALA A 40 -7.21 -8.92 4.23
C ALA A 40 -5.83 -8.89 3.53
N PRO A 41 -5.72 -9.37 2.28
CA PRO A 41 -4.46 -9.30 1.54
C PRO A 41 -4.05 -7.84 1.38
N VAL A 42 -2.78 -7.55 1.63
CA VAL A 42 -2.21 -6.23 1.32
C VAL A 42 -2.27 -6.07 -0.20
N THR A 43 -3.10 -5.14 -0.66
CA THR A 43 -3.15 -4.77 -2.07
C THR A 43 -1.93 -3.91 -2.37
N LEU A 44 -0.96 -4.48 -3.09
CA LEU A 44 0.12 -3.69 -3.65
C LEU A 44 -0.46 -2.67 -4.63
N PRO A 45 -0.06 -1.39 -4.56
CA PRO A 45 -0.35 -0.43 -5.61
C PRO A 45 0.05 -1.03 -6.96
N LYS A 46 -0.91 -1.08 -7.88
CA LYS A 46 -0.71 -1.64 -9.23
C LYS A 46 0.47 -0.91 -9.88
N ASP A 47 1.47 -1.67 -10.32
CA ASP A 47 2.64 -1.13 -10.99
C ASP A 47 2.19 -0.16 -12.09
N GLN A 48 2.77 1.04 -12.08
CA GLN A 48 2.46 2.06 -13.07
C GLN A 48 2.79 1.50 -14.45
N ALA A 49 1.90 1.73 -15.43
CA ALA A 49 2.05 1.18 -16.77
C ALA A 49 3.45 1.50 -17.34
N PRO A 50 4.10 0.56 -18.06
CA PRO A 50 5.43 0.76 -18.59
C PRO A 50 5.49 2.05 -19.42
N VAL A 51 6.39 2.96 -19.05
CA VAL A 51 6.68 4.14 -19.86
C VAL A 51 7.28 3.65 -21.17
N VAL A 52 6.49 3.69 -22.24
CA VAL A 52 6.98 3.34 -23.58
C VAL A 52 7.99 4.40 -23.98
N PHE A 53 9.28 4.04 -23.94
CA PHE A 53 10.35 4.89 -24.43
C PHE A 53 10.13 5.12 -25.93
N ARG A 54 9.62 6.30 -26.29
CA ARG A 54 9.55 6.75 -27.68
C ARG A 54 10.86 7.44 -28.00
N THR A 55 11.51 7.00 -29.07
CA THR A 55 12.70 7.68 -29.58
C THR A 55 12.24 8.88 -30.40
N PHE A 56 12.42 10.07 -29.86
CA PHE A 56 12.17 11.31 -30.59
C PHE A 56 13.46 11.75 -31.28
N LYS A 57 13.39 12.02 -32.58
CA LYS A 57 14.44 12.81 -33.25
C LYS A 57 14.27 14.29 -32.86
N PRO A 58 15.35 15.09 -32.83
CA PRO A 58 15.26 16.52 -32.49
C PRO A 58 14.19 17.28 -33.30
N THR A 59 14.07 16.97 -34.59
CA THR A 59 13.07 17.58 -35.49
C THR A 59 11.63 17.21 -35.15
N THR A 60 11.39 16.05 -34.54
CA THR A 60 10.05 15.61 -34.13
C THR A 60 9.69 16.05 -32.72
N LEU A 61 10.68 16.43 -31.90
CA LEU A 61 10.45 16.91 -30.53
C LEU A 61 9.89 18.34 -30.51
N ILE A 62 10.25 19.16 -31.50
CA ILE A 62 9.85 20.57 -31.60
C ILE A 62 8.34 20.77 -31.75
N GLU A 63 7.64 19.79 -32.32
CA GLU A 63 6.19 19.81 -32.50
C GLU A 63 5.41 19.67 -31.18
N PHE A 64 6.08 19.21 -30.12
CA PHE A 64 5.51 19.00 -28.78
C PHE A 64 5.94 20.10 -27.80
N ASN A 65 5.78 21.35 -28.23
CA ASN A 65 6.16 22.56 -27.49
C ASN A 65 4.99 23.20 -26.71
N GLY A 66 3.81 22.59 -26.70
CA GLY A 66 2.63 23.18 -26.06
C GLY A 66 1.85 24.19 -26.88
N GLN A 67 2.24 24.48 -28.13
CA GLN A 67 1.40 25.24 -29.05
C GLN A 67 0.18 24.39 -29.50
N ASP A 68 -0.93 25.05 -29.82
CA ASP A 68 -2.17 24.40 -30.30
C ASP A 68 -2.74 23.29 -29.39
N ASN A 69 -2.59 23.42 -28.06
CA ASN A 69 -2.99 22.40 -27.06
C ASN A 69 -2.26 21.05 -27.20
N LYS A 70 -1.13 21.00 -27.91
CA LYS A 70 -0.27 19.81 -27.94
C LYS A 70 0.40 19.59 -26.57
N PRO A 71 0.80 18.35 -26.24
CA PRO A 71 1.55 18.09 -25.02
C PRO A 71 2.93 18.76 -25.06
N VAL A 72 3.51 19.01 -23.88
CA VAL A 72 4.82 19.65 -23.74
C VAL A 72 5.85 18.59 -23.37
N TYR A 73 6.81 18.36 -24.26
CA TYR A 73 7.91 17.42 -24.05
C TYR A 73 9.25 18.15 -23.90
N LEU A 74 10.02 17.78 -22.88
CA LEU A 74 11.32 18.37 -22.61
C LEU A 74 12.40 17.29 -22.61
N ALA A 75 13.47 17.50 -23.37
CA ALA A 75 14.64 16.62 -23.39
C ALA A 75 15.72 17.12 -22.42
N VAL A 76 16.08 16.31 -21.42
CA VAL A 76 17.17 16.59 -20.47
C VAL A 76 18.19 15.45 -20.52
N ARG A 77 19.46 15.76 -20.87
CA ARG A 77 20.56 14.78 -20.98
C ARG A 77 20.21 13.54 -21.83
N GLY A 78 19.49 13.75 -22.94
CA GLY A 78 19.08 12.69 -23.86
C GLY A 78 17.83 11.89 -23.45
N LYS A 79 17.16 12.26 -22.35
CA LYS A 79 15.88 11.67 -21.92
C LYS A 79 14.75 12.66 -22.13
N VAL A 80 13.61 12.18 -22.64
CA VAL A 80 12.41 13.01 -22.88
C VAL A 80 11.41 12.80 -21.75
N PHE A 81 10.93 13.91 -21.18
CA PHE A 81 9.95 13.93 -20.10
C PHE A 81 8.67 14.63 -20.55
N ASP A 82 7.52 14.06 -20.18
CA ASP A 82 6.23 14.71 -20.33
C ASP A 82 6.01 15.70 -19.19
N VAL A 83 6.06 16.99 -19.53
CA VAL A 83 5.84 18.10 -18.60
C VAL A 83 4.53 18.83 -18.90
N SER A 84 3.60 18.18 -19.60
CA SER A 84 2.26 18.72 -19.91
C SER A 84 1.47 19.19 -18.68
N PRO A 85 1.56 18.56 -17.49
CA PRO A 85 0.94 19.11 -16.28
C PRO A 85 1.49 20.49 -15.88
N GLY A 86 2.77 20.76 -16.19
CA GLY A 86 3.45 22.02 -15.95
C GLY A 86 3.48 22.97 -17.14
N ARG A 87 2.52 22.87 -18.08
CA ARG A 87 2.52 23.66 -19.34
C ARG A 87 2.69 25.17 -19.13
N ASN A 88 2.24 25.70 -17.99
CA ASN A 88 2.34 27.14 -17.72
C ASN A 88 3.80 27.58 -17.56
N PHE A 89 4.69 26.69 -17.14
CA PHE A 89 6.11 26.97 -16.93
C PHE A 89 6.97 26.67 -18.17
N TYR A 90 6.62 25.61 -18.92
CA TYR A 90 7.41 25.11 -20.06
C TYR A 90 6.77 25.38 -21.44
N GLY A 91 5.56 25.90 -21.48
CA GLY A 91 4.83 26.20 -22.71
C GLY A 91 5.22 27.54 -23.34
N PRO A 92 4.49 27.97 -24.39
CA PRO A 92 4.87 29.10 -25.22
C PRO A 92 5.10 30.39 -24.42
N VAL A 93 6.27 31.02 -24.64
CA VAL A 93 6.72 32.28 -24.01
C VAL A 93 5.69 33.40 -24.08
N ILE A 94 4.80 33.38 -25.09
CA ILE A 94 3.73 34.36 -25.29
C ILE A 94 2.81 34.44 -24.05
N ARG A 95 2.71 33.37 -23.24
CA ARG A 95 1.90 33.35 -22.01
C ARG A 95 2.72 33.42 -20.71
N ASN A 96 4.04 33.32 -20.74
CA ASN A 96 4.87 33.32 -19.53
C ASN A 96 6.27 33.93 -19.78
N PRO A 97 6.63 35.07 -19.13
CA PRO A 97 7.94 35.68 -19.27
C PRO A 97 9.09 34.88 -18.63
N PHE A 98 8.78 33.85 -17.83
CA PHE A 98 9.76 32.98 -17.17
C PHE A 98 10.00 31.65 -17.87
N ALA A 99 9.53 31.48 -19.11
CA ALA A 99 9.80 30.27 -19.87
C ALA A 99 11.31 30.07 -20.04
N ALA A 100 11.84 29.03 -19.40
CA ALA A 100 13.28 28.83 -19.20
C ALA A 100 14.03 28.35 -20.46
N PHE A 101 13.30 27.98 -21.52
CA PHE A 101 13.88 27.39 -22.73
C PHE A 101 13.19 27.93 -23.98
N PRO A 102 13.79 28.89 -24.71
CA PRO A 102 13.38 29.19 -26.08
C PRO A 102 13.70 27.96 -26.94
N ILE A 103 12.69 27.43 -27.63
CA ILE A 103 12.83 26.34 -28.60
C ILE A 103 12.93 26.93 -30.00
#